data_AF-A0A4P1QS87-F1
#
_entry.id   AF-A0A4P1QS87-F1
#
_cell.length_a   1.000
_cell.length_b   1.000
_cell.length_c   1.000
_cell.angle_alpha   90.00
_cell.angle_beta   90.00
_cell.angle_gamma   90.00
#
_symmetry.space_group_name_H-M   'P 1'
#
loop_
_entity.id
_entity.type
_entity.pdbx_description
1 polymer ?
#
loop_
_entity_poly.entity_id
_entity_poly.type
_entity_poly.pdbx_seq_one_letter_code
_entity_poly.pdbx_strand_id
1 'polypeptide(L)'
;MVNKCPIRSISLPSRSHPSTIRIEEELRKFKSWETTSTSTSDSICTGLTLLEDLYVGLDDILNMASTQHVINHHKGEKCVEEVLDGSLRILDICGITRDTMLQIKENVQALHSTLRRRKGDSSIEKSVGEYNFFTKKMKKNVNKLVSSLKQMDNKFGESLLLDFDQHFSCVIRVLREVISMNLFLFQVIFSFLTMSSSKSKPTKWFMVAKLMHKGGIACEDNSQNINEMQCVEEVLSTLLNEGNNGEKMKATHERLKDLENAIEGIENALESIFRCLIKSRSSLLNIISQ
;
A
#
# COMPACT_ATOMS: atom_id res chain seq x y z
N MET A 1 -28.51 -65.69 10.04
CA MET A 1 -27.53 -64.77 10.65
C MET A 1 -27.40 -63.56 9.73
N VAL A 2 -28.02 -62.44 10.09
CA VAL A 2 -27.99 -61.20 9.30
C VAL A 2 -26.73 -60.43 9.70
N ASN A 3 -25.75 -60.36 8.80
CA ASN A 3 -24.58 -59.51 8.98
C ASN A 3 -25.02 -58.05 8.91
N LYS A 4 -25.01 -57.38 10.08
CA LYS A 4 -25.12 -55.93 10.18
C LYS A 4 -23.84 -55.30 9.61
N CYS A 5 -23.95 -54.63 8.46
CA CYS A 5 -22.91 -53.69 8.02
C CYS A 5 -22.90 -52.47 8.96
N PRO A 6 -21.73 -52.01 9.45
CA PRO A 6 -21.64 -50.74 10.15
C PRO A 6 -21.81 -49.60 9.14
N ILE A 7 -22.77 -48.72 9.41
CA ILE A 7 -22.96 -47.45 8.72
C ILE A 7 -21.73 -46.58 9.02
N ARG A 8 -20.86 -46.39 8.03
CA ARG A 8 -19.78 -45.40 8.10
C ARG A 8 -20.42 -44.01 8.18
N SER A 9 -20.10 -43.28 9.25
CA SER A 9 -20.49 -41.88 9.40
C SER A 9 -19.91 -41.07 8.25
N ILE A 10 -20.79 -40.40 7.50
CA ILE A 10 -20.41 -39.40 6.51
C ILE A 10 -20.01 -38.12 7.26
N SER A 11 -18.72 -37.95 7.54
CA SER A 11 -18.19 -36.68 8.01
C SER A 11 -18.41 -35.65 6.89
N LEU A 12 -19.43 -34.79 7.05
CA LEU A 12 -19.55 -33.58 6.26
C LEU A 12 -18.25 -32.78 6.40
N PRO A 13 -17.70 -32.19 5.32
CA PRO A 13 -16.53 -31.33 5.45
C PRO A 13 -16.83 -30.25 6.48
N SER A 14 -15.91 -30.07 7.42
CA SER A 14 -15.99 -29.07 8.48
C SER A 14 -16.28 -27.71 7.84
N ARG A 15 -17.40 -27.08 8.22
CA ARG A 15 -17.66 -25.70 7.80
C ARG A 15 -16.58 -24.80 8.40
N SER A 16 -15.91 -24.02 7.56
CA SER A 16 -14.94 -23.01 8.00
C SER A 16 -15.63 -22.00 8.94
N HIS A 17 -14.87 -21.49 9.92
CA HIS A 17 -15.37 -20.50 10.87
C HIS A 17 -15.77 -19.19 10.13
N PRO A 18 -16.83 -18.47 10.54
CA PRO A 18 -17.23 -17.22 9.88
C PRO A 18 -16.09 -16.21 9.69
N SER A 19 -15.22 -16.05 10.71
CA SER A 19 -14.03 -15.18 10.62
C SER A 19 -13.03 -15.62 9.55
N THR A 20 -12.84 -16.94 9.37
CA THR A 20 -11.94 -17.47 8.32
C THR A 20 -12.49 -17.22 6.92
N ILE A 21 -13.80 -17.33 6.74
CA ILE A 21 -14.45 -17.01 5.45
C ILE A 21 -14.30 -15.53 5.14
N ARG A 22 -14.54 -14.66 6.13
CA ARG A 22 -14.44 -13.21 5.98
C ARG A 22 -13.03 -12.77 5.54
N ILE A 23 -11.98 -13.24 6.21
CA ILE A 23 -10.61 -12.85 5.83
C ILE A 23 -10.22 -13.37 4.44
N GLU A 24 -10.65 -14.58 4.07
CA GLU A 24 -10.42 -15.11 2.73
C GLU A 24 -11.11 -14.29 1.63
N GLU A 25 -12.30 -13.76 1.90
CA GLU A 25 -13.02 -12.85 1.01
C GLU A 25 -12.28 -11.51 0.86
N GLU A 26 -11.84 -10.89 1.95
CA GLU A 26 -11.07 -9.64 1.90
C GLU A 26 -9.72 -9.82 1.19
N LEU A 27 -9.01 -10.92 1.46
CA LEU A 27 -7.77 -11.27 0.74
C LEU A 27 -8.02 -11.39 -0.78
N ARG A 28 -9.15 -11.96 -1.19
CA ARG A 28 -9.50 -12.10 -2.62
C ARG A 28 -9.81 -10.76 -3.26
N LYS A 29 -10.56 -9.89 -2.58
CA LYS A 29 -10.85 -8.54 -3.07
C LYS A 29 -9.57 -7.74 -3.26
N PHE A 30 -8.66 -7.80 -2.27
CA PHE A 30 -7.36 -7.12 -2.37
C PHE A 30 -6.53 -7.66 -3.53
N LYS A 31 -6.45 -8.99 -3.73
CA LYS A 31 -5.76 -9.59 -4.89
C LYS A 31 -6.36 -9.17 -6.23
N SER A 32 -7.69 -9.01 -6.30
CA SER A 32 -8.34 -8.48 -7.51
C SER A 32 -7.92 -7.04 -7.77
N TRP A 33 -7.89 -6.20 -6.73
CA TRP A 33 -7.41 -4.83 -6.83
C TRP A 33 -5.93 -4.77 -7.20
N GLU A 34 -5.07 -5.63 -6.64
CA GLU A 34 -3.64 -5.71 -6.94
C GLU A 34 -3.39 -5.80 -8.46
N THR A 35 -4.14 -6.66 -9.17
CA THR A 35 -4.01 -6.84 -10.63
C THR A 35 -4.49 -5.67 -11.47
N THR A 36 -5.37 -4.82 -10.92
CA THR A 36 -5.98 -3.67 -11.59
C THR A 36 -5.47 -2.34 -11.04
N SER A 37 -4.55 -2.40 -10.07
CA SER A 37 -4.06 -1.24 -9.36
C SER A 37 -3.29 -0.31 -10.29
N THR A 38 -3.47 0.99 -10.05
CA THR A 38 -2.78 2.04 -10.78
C THR A 38 -2.18 3.01 -9.78
N SER A 39 -1.20 3.78 -10.24
CA SER A 39 -0.48 4.73 -9.41
C SER A 39 -1.22 6.08 -9.33
N THR A 40 -2.54 6.05 -9.14
CA THR A 40 -3.43 7.22 -9.00
C THR A 40 -3.95 7.32 -7.57
N SER A 41 -4.35 8.52 -7.13
CA SER A 41 -4.84 8.72 -5.76
C SER A 41 -6.09 7.89 -5.46
N ASP A 42 -7.07 7.85 -6.36
CA ASP A 42 -8.29 7.04 -6.21
C ASP A 42 -7.99 5.55 -6.04
N SER A 43 -7.06 5.01 -6.85
CA SER A 43 -6.67 3.61 -6.76
C SER A 43 -5.96 3.32 -5.43
N ILE A 44 -5.09 4.22 -4.98
CA ILE A 44 -4.40 4.13 -3.68
C ILE A 44 -5.41 4.18 -2.52
N CYS A 45 -6.33 5.13 -2.52
CA CYS A 45 -7.38 5.26 -1.50
C CYS A 45 -8.24 3.99 -1.46
N THR A 46 -8.61 3.44 -2.62
CA THR A 46 -9.32 2.15 -2.70
C THR A 46 -8.51 1.02 -2.08
N GLY A 47 -7.20 0.94 -2.39
CA GLY A 47 -6.30 -0.05 -1.80
C GLY A 47 -6.15 0.08 -0.28
N LEU A 48 -6.08 1.31 0.23
CA LEU A 48 -6.04 1.58 1.67
C LEU A 48 -7.35 1.17 2.36
N THR A 49 -8.51 1.45 1.78
CA THR A 49 -9.80 1.01 2.33
C THR A 49 -9.91 -0.53 2.36
N LEU A 50 -9.52 -1.21 1.28
CA LEU A 50 -9.52 -2.69 1.24
C LEU A 50 -8.55 -3.27 2.29
N LEU A 51 -7.43 -2.60 2.52
CA LEU A 51 -6.48 -3.01 3.54
C LEU A 51 -7.03 -2.82 4.96
N GLU A 52 -7.79 -1.74 5.19
CA GLU A 52 -8.48 -1.51 6.46
C GLU A 52 -9.48 -2.63 6.74
N ASP A 53 -10.34 -2.98 5.77
CA ASP A 53 -11.29 -4.09 5.88
C ASP A 53 -10.58 -5.43 6.16
N LEU A 54 -9.45 -5.68 5.51
CA LEU A 54 -8.60 -6.84 5.75
C LEU A 54 -8.07 -6.88 7.20
N TYR A 55 -7.66 -5.73 7.76
CA TYR A 55 -7.24 -5.65 9.16
C TYR A 55 -8.39 -5.92 10.14
N VAL A 56 -9.63 -5.52 9.81
CA VAL A 56 -10.79 -5.89 10.64
C VAL A 56 -10.99 -7.41 10.62
N GLY A 57 -10.88 -8.05 9.46
CA GLY A 57 -10.91 -9.53 9.35
C GLY A 57 -9.75 -10.20 10.10
N LEU A 58 -8.55 -9.61 10.06
CA LEU A 58 -7.39 -10.13 10.78
C LEU A 58 -7.57 -10.04 12.29
N ASP A 59 -8.15 -8.95 12.78
CA ASP A 59 -8.47 -8.78 14.21
C ASP A 59 -9.41 -9.88 14.70
N ASP A 60 -10.45 -10.22 13.92
CA ASP A 60 -11.35 -11.33 14.25
C ASP A 60 -10.60 -12.66 14.41
N ILE A 61 -9.63 -12.95 13.52
CA ILE A 61 -8.80 -14.16 13.57
C ILE A 61 -7.88 -14.15 14.79
N LEU A 62 -7.21 -13.04 15.08
CA LEU A 62 -6.29 -12.90 16.21
C LEU A 62 -7.00 -12.93 17.57
N ASN A 63 -8.29 -12.57 17.61
CA ASN A 63 -9.09 -12.63 18.83
C ASN A 63 -9.68 -14.02 19.15
N MET A 64 -9.55 -15.00 18.24
CA MET A 64 -10.01 -16.37 18.51
C MET A 64 -9.07 -17.09 19.49
N ALA A 65 -9.63 -17.67 20.55
CA ALA A 65 -8.85 -18.40 21.56
C ALA A 65 -8.00 -19.54 20.97
N SER A 66 -8.51 -20.25 19.94
CA SER A 66 -7.76 -21.28 19.23
C SER A 66 -6.55 -20.71 18.48
N THR A 67 -6.68 -19.52 17.89
CA THR A 67 -5.59 -18.82 17.20
C THR A 67 -4.54 -18.34 18.21
N GLN A 68 -4.98 -17.73 19.32
CA GLN A 68 -4.07 -17.27 20.36
C GLN A 68 -3.28 -18.43 20.97
N HIS A 69 -3.97 -19.53 21.29
CA HIS A 69 -3.33 -20.73 21.82
C HIS A 69 -2.30 -21.31 20.84
N VAL A 70 -2.63 -21.42 19.55
CA VAL A 70 -1.70 -22.00 18.58
C VAL A 70 -0.48 -21.10 18.34
N ILE A 71 -0.66 -19.78 18.26
CA ILE A 71 0.47 -18.84 18.12
C ILE A 71 1.36 -18.89 19.36
N ASN A 72 0.78 -18.88 20.57
CA ASN A 72 1.55 -18.93 21.81
C ASN A 72 2.29 -20.27 21.99
N HIS A 73 1.67 -21.39 21.60
CA HIS A 73 2.33 -22.70 21.65
C HIS A 73 3.61 -22.76 20.80
N HIS A 74 3.61 -22.04 19.68
CA HIS A 74 4.73 -21.92 18.75
C HIS A 74 5.51 -20.61 18.92
N LYS A 75 5.50 -20.00 20.12
CA LYS A 75 6.30 -18.80 20.37
C LYS A 75 7.80 -19.12 20.24
N GLY A 76 8.53 -18.21 19.61
CA GLY A 76 9.96 -18.39 19.31
C GLY A 76 10.25 -19.17 18.03
N GLU A 77 9.22 -19.68 17.33
CA GLU A 77 9.42 -20.23 16.00
C GLU A 77 9.85 -19.12 15.03
N LYS A 78 10.78 -19.44 14.14
CA LYS A 78 11.35 -18.48 13.17
C LYS A 78 10.28 -17.78 12.34
N CYS A 79 9.19 -18.48 12.00
CA CYS A 79 8.10 -17.91 11.22
C CYS A 79 7.27 -16.88 12.02
N VAL A 80 7.15 -17.04 13.34
CA VAL A 80 6.50 -16.04 14.22
C VAL A 80 7.39 -14.81 14.36
N GLU A 81 8.69 -15.00 14.56
CA GLU A 81 9.67 -13.90 14.61
C GLU A 81 9.68 -13.12 13.28
N GLU A 82 9.63 -13.82 12.15
CA GLU A 82 9.55 -13.23 10.81
C GLU A 82 8.28 -12.37 10.65
N VAL A 83 7.12 -12.84 11.11
CA VAL A 83 5.87 -12.05 11.10
C VAL A 83 5.97 -10.81 12.00
N LEU A 84 6.57 -10.95 13.20
CA LEU A 84 6.78 -9.82 14.10
C LEU A 84 7.75 -8.79 13.52
N ASP A 85 8.84 -9.22 12.90
CA ASP A 85 9.77 -8.32 12.21
C ASP A 85 9.12 -7.65 10.99
N GLY A 86 8.39 -8.41 10.17
CA GLY A 86 7.63 -7.87 9.04
C GLY A 86 6.60 -6.82 9.45
N SER A 87 5.83 -7.08 10.51
CA SER A 87 4.85 -6.11 11.03
C SER A 87 5.51 -4.83 11.58
N LEU A 88 6.69 -4.92 12.20
CA LEU A 88 7.44 -3.75 12.66
C LEU A 88 7.90 -2.90 11.48
N ARG A 89 8.51 -3.54 10.49
CA ARG A 89 9.06 -2.85 9.32
C ARG A 89 7.96 -2.15 8.52
N ILE A 90 6.79 -2.77 8.37
CA ILE A 90 5.64 -2.11 7.74
C ILE A 90 5.21 -0.89 8.53
N LEU A 91 5.15 -1.00 9.87
CA LEU A 91 4.78 0.12 10.72
C LEU A 91 5.77 1.30 10.55
N ASP A 92 7.08 1.02 10.50
CA ASP A 92 8.12 2.02 10.25
C ASP A 92 7.94 2.68 8.87
N ILE A 93 7.70 1.87 7.82
CA ILE A 93 7.45 2.36 6.46
C ILE A 93 6.19 3.23 6.41
N CYS A 94 5.11 2.82 7.09
CA CYS A 94 3.88 3.58 7.18
C CYS A 94 4.11 4.94 7.86
N GLY A 95 4.86 4.96 8.96
CA GLY A 95 5.27 6.19 9.64
C GLY A 95 6.02 7.16 8.74
N ILE A 96 7.08 6.67 8.06
CA ILE A 96 7.86 7.49 7.13
C ILE A 96 7.00 7.99 5.95
N THR A 97 6.06 7.16 5.48
CA THR A 97 5.15 7.53 4.38
C THR A 97 4.21 8.65 4.82
N ARG A 98 3.64 8.58 6.03
CA ARG A 98 2.81 9.65 6.61
C ARG A 98 3.57 10.97 6.73
N ASP A 99 4.80 10.93 7.26
CA ASP A 99 5.65 12.12 7.37
C ASP A 99 6.01 12.72 6.00
N THR A 100 6.15 11.86 4.99
CA THR A 100 6.39 12.28 3.60
C THR A 100 5.15 12.95 3.01
N MET A 101 3.96 12.38 3.22
CA MET A 101 2.69 12.98 2.75
C MET A 101 2.45 14.36 3.39
N LEU A 102 2.71 14.49 4.69
CA LEU A 102 2.62 15.77 5.39
C LEU A 102 3.56 16.82 4.77
N GLN A 103 4.82 16.47 4.51
CA GLN A 103 5.76 17.37 3.84
C GLN A 103 5.30 17.77 2.44
N ILE A 104 4.72 16.85 1.67
CA ILE A 104 4.17 17.17 0.34
C ILE A 104 3.04 18.18 0.48
N LYS A 105 2.09 17.93 1.38
CA LYS A 105 0.96 18.83 1.65
C LYS A 105 1.42 20.25 1.97
N GLU A 106 2.36 20.40 2.90
CA GLU A 106 2.92 21.70 3.28
C GLU A 106 3.57 22.42 2.09
N ASN A 107 4.36 21.71 1.28
CA ASN A 107 5.04 22.30 0.13
C ASN A 107 4.07 22.68 -1.01
N VAL A 108 3.06 21.85 -1.28
CA VAL A 108 2.02 22.14 -2.26
C VAL A 108 1.22 23.37 -1.82
N GLN A 109 0.79 23.43 -0.55
CA GLN A 109 0.05 24.57 -0.01
C GLN A 109 0.86 25.87 -0.01
N ALA A 110 2.17 25.79 0.28
CA ALA A 110 3.06 26.95 0.22
C ALA A 110 3.21 27.49 -1.21
N LEU A 111 3.38 26.60 -2.19
CA LEU A 111 3.41 26.96 -3.61
C LEU A 111 2.07 27.57 -4.05
N HIS A 112 0.96 26.89 -3.78
CA HIS A 112 -0.38 27.34 -4.17
C HIS A 112 -0.74 28.69 -3.55
N SER A 113 -0.38 28.91 -2.28
CA SER A 113 -0.54 30.20 -1.59
C SER A 113 0.26 31.33 -2.24
N THR A 114 1.45 31.03 -2.76
CA THR A 114 2.30 32.03 -3.44
C THR A 114 1.69 32.41 -4.79
N LEU A 115 1.23 31.43 -5.56
CA LEU A 115 0.58 31.66 -6.85
C LEU A 115 -0.73 32.46 -6.70
N ARG A 116 -1.52 32.19 -5.66
CA ARG A 116 -2.79 32.89 -5.39
C ARG A 116 -2.60 34.38 -5.09
N ARG A 117 -1.49 34.75 -4.45
CA ARG A 117 -1.20 36.13 -4.02
C ARG A 117 -0.74 37.05 -5.18
N ARG A 118 -0.68 36.56 -6.43
CA ARG A 118 -0.29 37.32 -7.63
C ARG A 118 0.97 38.18 -7.42
N LYS A 119 2.02 37.59 -6.83
CA LYS A 119 3.33 38.26 -6.74
C LYS A 119 3.97 38.33 -8.14
N GLY A 120 4.93 39.24 -8.31
CA GLY A 120 5.67 39.37 -9.58
C GLY A 120 6.42 38.09 -9.97
N ASP A 121 6.79 37.97 -11.24
CA ASP A 121 7.29 36.73 -11.85
C ASP A 121 8.50 36.14 -11.13
N SER A 122 9.42 36.97 -10.62
CA SER A 122 10.58 36.52 -9.84
C SER A 122 10.21 35.78 -8.54
N SER A 123 9.07 36.11 -7.92
CA SER A 123 8.56 35.39 -6.75
C SER A 123 7.96 34.05 -7.14
N ILE A 124 7.33 33.96 -8.32
CA ILE A 124 6.73 32.72 -8.83
C ILE A 124 7.85 31.74 -9.15
N GLU A 125 8.84 32.16 -9.95
CA GLU A 125 10.01 31.35 -10.30
C GLU A 125 10.72 30.79 -9.06
N LYS A 126 10.93 31.64 -8.05
CA LYS A 126 11.52 31.20 -6.77
C LYS A 126 10.70 30.11 -6.09
N SER A 127 9.38 30.30 -5.95
CA SER A 127 8.51 29.31 -5.28
C SER A 127 8.42 27.99 -6.03
N VAL A 128 8.39 28.03 -7.36
CA VAL A 128 8.40 26.84 -8.21
C VAL A 128 9.76 26.13 -8.09
N GLY A 129 10.86 26.88 -8.01
CA GLY A 129 12.20 26.36 -7.76
C GLY A 129 12.31 25.64 -6.41
N GLU A 130 11.76 26.21 -5.34
CA GLU A 130 11.70 25.61 -4.00
C GLU A 130 10.90 24.30 -4.01
N TYR A 131 9.71 24.29 -4.60
CA TYR A 131 8.89 23.08 -4.77
C TYR A 131 9.63 21.99 -5.58
N ASN A 132 10.24 22.36 -6.70
CA ASN A 132 10.99 21.42 -7.54
C ASN A 132 12.21 20.83 -6.81
N PHE A 133 12.90 21.64 -6.00
CA PHE A 133 13.99 21.15 -5.16
C PHE A 133 13.49 20.16 -4.10
N PHE A 134 12.38 20.49 -3.44
CA PHE A 134 11.70 19.59 -2.50
C PHE A 134 11.34 18.26 -3.18
N THR A 135 10.63 18.29 -4.31
CA THR A 135 10.18 17.09 -5.03
C THR A 135 11.36 16.21 -5.45
N LYS A 136 12.47 16.80 -5.93
CA LYS A 136 13.70 16.04 -6.23
C LYS A 136 14.28 15.34 -5.01
N LYS A 137 14.33 16.03 -3.86
CA LYS A 137 14.83 15.47 -2.60
C LYS A 137 13.91 14.36 -2.09
N MET A 138 12.60 14.59 -2.11
CA MET A 138 11.57 13.63 -1.74
C MET A 138 11.69 12.36 -2.60
N LYS A 139 11.69 12.47 -3.93
CA LYS A 139 11.85 11.34 -4.86
C LYS A 139 13.11 10.52 -4.57
N LYS A 140 14.23 11.18 -4.26
CA LYS A 140 15.47 10.50 -3.87
C LYS A 140 15.31 9.70 -2.59
N ASN A 141 14.62 10.22 -1.59
CA ASN A 141 14.36 9.52 -0.33
C ASN A 141 13.39 8.35 -0.52
N VAL A 142 12.30 8.55 -1.27
CA VAL A 142 11.33 7.49 -1.59
C VAL A 142 12.00 6.35 -2.37
N ASN A 143 12.88 6.64 -3.32
CA ASN A 143 13.64 5.61 -4.04
C ASN A 143 14.54 4.75 -3.13
N LYS A 144 15.05 5.32 -2.02
CA LYS A 144 15.76 4.52 -1.00
C LYS A 144 14.79 3.59 -0.28
N LEU A 145 13.60 4.08 0.09
CA LEU A 145 12.56 3.25 0.72
C LEU A 145 12.12 2.11 -0.20
N VAL A 146 11.88 2.38 -1.49
CA VAL A 146 11.58 1.33 -2.49
C VAL A 146 12.69 0.27 -2.54
N SER A 147 13.95 0.68 -2.42
CA SER A 147 15.08 -0.25 -2.41
C SER A 147 15.09 -1.10 -1.14
N SER A 148 14.85 -0.51 0.03
CA SER A 148 14.71 -1.22 1.31
C SER A 148 13.53 -2.18 1.30
N LEU A 149 12.40 -1.76 0.73
CA LEU A 149 11.19 -2.56 0.61
C LEU A 149 11.43 -3.82 -0.26
N LYS A 150 12.12 -3.68 -1.39
CA LYS A 150 12.51 -4.82 -2.23
C LYS A 150 13.43 -5.80 -1.53
N GLN A 151 14.39 -5.29 -0.74
CA GLN A 151 15.27 -6.15 0.04
C GLN A 151 14.52 -6.93 1.12
N MET A 152 13.48 -6.34 1.70
CA MET A 152 12.61 -7.01 2.64
C MET A 152 11.73 -8.04 1.95
N ASP A 153 11.06 -7.68 0.85
CA ASP A 153 10.16 -8.56 0.10
C ASP A 153 10.86 -9.83 -0.38
N ASN A 154 12.11 -9.71 -0.87
CA ASN A 154 12.90 -10.86 -1.31
C ASN A 154 13.25 -11.86 -0.20
N LYS A 155 13.25 -11.43 1.08
CA LYS A 155 13.64 -12.26 2.24
C LYS A 155 12.44 -12.70 3.07
N PHE A 156 11.30 -12.03 2.90
CA PHE A 156 10.11 -12.27 3.69
C PHE A 156 9.39 -13.51 3.18
N GLY A 157 8.83 -14.32 4.08
CA GLY A 157 8.14 -15.56 3.71
C GLY A 157 9.05 -16.76 3.46
N GLU A 158 10.38 -16.63 3.59
CA GLU A 158 11.33 -17.71 3.30
C GLU A 158 11.30 -18.87 4.31
N SER A 159 10.88 -18.64 5.57
CA SER A 159 10.87 -19.74 6.53
C SER A 159 9.77 -20.77 6.22
N LEU A 160 10.19 -22.03 6.15
CA LEU A 160 9.35 -23.17 5.84
C LEU A 160 8.34 -23.41 6.97
N LEU A 161 7.12 -23.78 6.59
CA LEU A 161 6.05 -24.19 7.51
C LEU A 161 5.86 -25.71 7.51
N LEU A 162 6.93 -26.46 7.25
CA LEU A 162 6.91 -27.92 7.29
C LEU A 162 6.80 -28.39 8.74
N ASP A 163 6.10 -29.50 8.95
CA ASP A 163 5.97 -30.20 10.24
C ASP A 163 5.19 -29.46 11.35
N PHE A 164 4.55 -28.34 11.05
CA PHE A 164 3.64 -27.66 11.98
C PHE A 164 2.19 -28.13 11.85
N ASP A 165 1.41 -27.89 12.91
CA ASP A 165 -0.04 -28.06 12.89
C ASP A 165 -0.69 -27.28 11.73
N GLN A 166 -1.74 -27.84 11.15
CA GLN A 166 -2.43 -27.26 10.00
C GLN A 166 -3.03 -25.90 10.35
N HIS A 167 -3.58 -25.72 11.55
CA HIS A 167 -4.16 -24.46 12.00
C HIS A 167 -3.08 -23.39 12.14
N PHE A 168 -1.94 -23.73 12.76
CA PHE A 168 -0.80 -22.81 12.87
C PHE A 168 -0.32 -22.34 11.50
N SER A 169 -0.10 -23.29 10.58
CA SER A 169 0.39 -23.01 9.22
C SER A 169 -0.56 -22.08 8.46
N CYS A 170 -1.87 -22.28 8.60
CA CYS A 170 -2.88 -21.40 8.01
C CYS A 170 -2.83 -19.98 8.59
N VAL A 171 -2.74 -19.83 9.91
CA VAL A 171 -2.66 -18.53 10.59
C VAL A 171 -1.41 -17.76 10.16
N ILE A 172 -0.25 -18.41 10.15
CA ILE A 172 1.01 -17.79 9.71
C ILE A 172 0.94 -17.40 8.24
N ARG A 173 0.37 -18.24 7.37
CA ARG A 173 0.18 -17.90 5.95
C ARG A 173 -0.67 -16.64 5.78
N VAL A 174 -1.78 -16.53 6.51
CA VAL A 174 -2.66 -15.35 6.48
C VAL A 174 -1.89 -14.09 6.94
N LEU A 175 -1.16 -14.18 8.05
CA LEU A 175 -0.35 -13.06 8.56
C LEU A 175 0.71 -12.61 7.55
N ARG A 176 1.39 -13.55 6.88
CA ARG A 176 2.32 -13.25 5.80
C ARG A 176 1.64 -12.59 4.61
N GLU A 177 0.49 -13.09 4.18
CA GLU A 177 -0.26 -12.49 3.08
C GLU A 177 -0.66 -11.04 3.38
N VAL A 178 -1.15 -10.75 4.58
CA VAL A 178 -1.46 -9.37 5.01
C VAL A 178 -0.20 -8.50 4.95
N ILE A 179 0.93 -8.98 5.46
CA ILE A 179 2.20 -8.25 5.38
C ILE A 179 2.56 -7.97 3.91
N SER A 180 2.55 -8.98 3.03
CA SER A 180 2.82 -8.81 1.59
C SER A 180 1.89 -7.79 0.92
N MET A 181 0.60 -7.77 1.29
CA MET A 181 -0.36 -6.80 0.75
C MET A 181 -0.04 -5.36 1.17
N ASN A 182 0.40 -5.15 2.42
CA ASN A 182 0.91 -3.84 2.84
C ASN A 182 2.12 -3.45 2.00
N LEU A 183 3.08 -4.37 1.81
CA LEU A 183 4.27 -4.10 0.99
C LEU A 183 3.89 -3.67 -0.41
N PHE A 184 2.98 -4.40 -1.05
CA PHE A 184 2.46 -4.06 -2.37
C PHE A 184 1.84 -2.67 -2.39
N LEU A 185 0.96 -2.35 -1.45
CA LEU A 185 0.32 -1.02 -1.38
C LEU A 185 1.34 0.11 -1.22
N PHE A 186 2.35 -0.07 -0.36
CA PHE A 186 3.44 0.90 -0.25
C PHE A 186 4.25 1.04 -1.54
N GLN A 187 4.43 -0.04 -2.33
CA GLN A 187 5.02 0.08 -3.68
C GLN A 187 4.18 0.97 -4.59
N VAL A 188 2.85 0.82 -4.58
CA VAL A 188 1.94 1.66 -5.39
C VAL A 188 2.02 3.13 -4.93
N ILE A 189 2.00 3.40 -3.63
CA ILE A 189 2.13 4.76 -3.07
C ILE A 189 3.48 5.38 -3.47
N PHE A 190 4.58 4.65 -3.33
CA PHE A 190 5.90 5.17 -3.69
C PHE A 190 6.07 5.38 -5.18
N SER A 191 5.38 4.60 -6.01
CA SER A 191 5.32 4.81 -7.45
C SER A 191 4.58 6.10 -7.78
N PHE A 192 3.50 6.40 -7.07
CA PHE A 192 2.77 7.67 -7.20
C PHE A 192 3.69 8.86 -6.92
N LEU A 193 4.49 8.77 -5.85
CA LEU A 193 5.42 9.82 -5.44
C LEU A 193 6.65 9.97 -6.36
N THR A 194 7.07 8.91 -7.04
CA THR A 194 8.32 8.90 -7.82
C THR A 194 8.10 9.04 -9.33
N MET A 195 6.87 8.84 -9.81
CA MET A 195 6.52 9.04 -11.21
C MET A 195 6.89 10.47 -11.65
N SER A 196 7.53 10.59 -12.81
CA SER A 196 7.97 11.88 -13.36
C SER A 196 7.48 12.02 -14.79
N SER A 197 7.18 13.24 -15.24
CA SER A 197 6.73 13.53 -16.62
C SER A 197 7.83 13.45 -17.68
N SER A 198 9.10 13.23 -17.29
CA SER A 198 10.17 13.05 -18.26
C SER A 198 9.90 11.79 -19.09
N LYS A 199 10.10 11.85 -20.42
CA LYS A 199 9.89 10.78 -21.41
C LYS A 199 10.72 9.48 -21.19
N SER A 200 11.20 9.22 -19.98
CA SER A 200 11.83 7.97 -19.60
C SER A 200 10.78 6.88 -19.46
N LYS A 201 10.99 5.80 -20.24
CA LYS A 201 10.17 4.59 -20.26
C LYS A 201 9.80 4.12 -18.85
N PRO A 202 8.58 3.59 -18.64
CA PRO A 202 8.16 3.06 -17.34
C PRO A 202 9.19 2.05 -16.84
N THR A 203 9.52 2.15 -15.54
CA THR A 203 10.45 1.25 -14.89
C THR A 203 9.92 -0.18 -15.06
N LYS A 204 10.72 -1.05 -15.69
CA LYS A 204 10.35 -2.42 -16.13
C LYS A 204 9.68 -3.29 -15.07
N TRP A 205 9.74 -2.92 -13.78
CA TRP A 205 9.12 -3.64 -12.66
C TRP A 205 7.58 -3.66 -12.73
N PHE A 206 6.92 -2.55 -13.08
CA PHE A 206 5.44 -2.52 -13.21
C PHE A 206 4.92 -3.40 -14.36
N MET A 207 5.76 -3.67 -15.37
CA MET A 207 5.39 -4.55 -16.48
C MET A 207 5.56 -6.04 -16.15
N VAL A 208 6.35 -6.41 -15.13
CA VAL A 208 6.64 -7.82 -14.83
C VAL A 208 5.51 -8.48 -14.02
N ALA A 209 4.77 -7.72 -13.21
CA ALA A 209 3.53 -8.23 -12.61
C ALA A 209 2.44 -8.54 -13.66
N LYS A 210 2.48 -7.88 -14.81
CA LYS A 210 1.49 -8.03 -15.90
C LYS A 210 1.82 -9.18 -16.87
N LEU A 211 2.97 -9.84 -16.74
CA LEU A 211 3.44 -10.83 -17.73
C LEU A 211 3.51 -12.28 -17.22
N MET A 212 3.41 -12.52 -15.92
CA MET A 212 3.54 -13.89 -15.37
C MET A 212 2.23 -14.65 -15.17
N HIS A 213 1.07 -14.05 -15.45
CA HIS A 213 -0.21 -14.77 -15.55
C HIS A 213 -0.70 -14.80 -17.00
N LYS A 214 -0.46 -15.95 -17.62
CA LYS A 214 -0.72 -16.32 -19.02
C LYS A 214 -2.23 -16.31 -19.36
N GLY A 215 -2.60 -15.53 -20.38
CA GLY A 215 -3.91 -15.62 -21.04
C GLY A 215 -4.27 -14.30 -21.75
N GLY A 216 -3.84 -14.14 -23.00
CA GLY A 216 -3.82 -12.87 -23.71
C GLY A 216 -5.19 -12.21 -23.94
N ILE A 217 -5.24 -10.90 -23.74
CA ILE A 217 -6.04 -9.94 -24.51
C ILE A 217 -5.16 -8.71 -24.69
N ALA A 218 -4.87 -8.35 -25.94
CA ALA A 218 -4.25 -7.08 -26.27
C ALA A 218 -5.28 -5.98 -25.99
N CYS A 219 -5.03 -5.18 -24.95
CA CYS A 219 -5.69 -3.90 -24.79
C CYS A 219 -4.63 -2.82 -25.00
N GLU A 220 -4.70 -2.17 -26.16
CA GLU A 220 -4.05 -0.88 -26.39
C GLU A 220 -4.68 0.14 -25.44
N ASP A 221 -4.10 0.31 -24.26
CA ASP A 221 -4.43 1.42 -23.39
C ASP A 221 -3.32 2.47 -23.53
N ASN A 222 -3.49 3.33 -24.52
CA ASN A 222 -2.64 4.51 -24.76
C ASN A 222 -3.06 5.71 -23.90
N SER A 223 -3.90 5.52 -22.88
CA SER A 223 -4.04 6.50 -21.81
C SER A 223 -2.87 6.34 -20.84
N GLN A 224 -1.82 7.13 -21.04
CA GLN A 224 -0.82 7.32 -20.00
C GLN A 224 -1.60 7.82 -18.77
N ASN A 225 -1.75 6.98 -17.75
CA ASN A 225 -2.47 7.30 -16.53
C ASN A 225 -1.59 8.26 -15.72
N ILE A 226 -1.58 9.54 -16.13
CA ILE A 226 -0.79 10.62 -15.53
C ILE A 226 -1.37 10.89 -14.16
N ASN A 227 -0.55 10.74 -13.12
CA ASN A 227 -1.00 11.03 -11.77
C ASN A 227 -0.94 12.54 -11.45
N GLU A 228 -1.59 12.92 -10.35
CA GLU A 228 -1.76 14.31 -9.92
C GLU A 228 -0.42 15.01 -9.71
N MET A 229 0.60 14.30 -9.24
CA MET A 229 1.95 14.85 -9.05
C MET A 229 2.60 15.20 -10.40
N GLN A 230 2.46 14.33 -11.40
CA GLN A 230 2.95 14.59 -12.76
C GLN A 230 2.19 15.73 -13.43
N CYS A 231 0.87 15.80 -13.26
CA CYS A 231 0.05 16.91 -13.76
C CYS A 231 0.57 18.26 -13.24
N VAL A 232 0.92 18.34 -11.94
CA VAL A 232 1.52 19.55 -11.36
C VAL A 232 2.91 19.82 -11.95
N GLU A 233 3.77 18.82 -12.09
CA GLU A 233 5.09 18.99 -12.71
C GLU A 233 5.01 19.53 -14.15
N GLU A 234 4.04 19.05 -14.94
CA GLU A 234 3.82 19.50 -16.31
C GLU A 234 3.39 20.97 -16.38
N VAL A 235 2.34 21.36 -15.62
CA VAL A 235 1.86 22.75 -15.64
C VAL A 235 2.89 23.72 -15.08
N LEU A 236 3.69 23.33 -14.08
CA LEU A 236 4.77 24.16 -13.56
C LEU A 236 5.92 24.31 -14.57
N SER A 237 6.25 23.26 -15.31
CA SER A 237 7.22 23.32 -16.39
C SER A 237 6.76 24.27 -17.50
N THR A 238 5.50 24.17 -17.93
CA THR A 238 4.90 25.09 -18.90
C THR A 238 4.90 26.53 -18.40
N LEU A 239 4.57 26.73 -17.11
CA LEU A 239 4.54 28.06 -16.47
C LEU A 239 5.92 28.73 -16.48
N LEU A 240 6.99 27.97 -16.24
CA LEU A 240 8.37 28.49 -16.26
C LEU A 240 8.90 28.75 -17.67
N ASN A 241 8.61 27.88 -18.64
CA ASN A 241 9.20 27.97 -19.97
C ASN A 241 8.49 28.97 -20.87
N GLU A 242 7.16 29.07 -20.75
CA GLU A 242 6.33 29.85 -21.66
C GLU A 242 5.70 31.08 -21.01
N GLY A 243 6.09 31.37 -19.77
CA GLY A 243 5.56 32.46 -18.96
C GLY A 243 4.13 32.25 -18.47
N ASN A 244 3.72 33.14 -17.57
CA ASN A 244 2.41 33.14 -16.95
C ASN A 244 1.39 33.93 -17.80
N ASN A 245 0.26 33.30 -18.11
CA ASN A 245 -0.95 33.99 -18.57
C ASN A 245 -2.17 33.53 -17.75
N GLY A 246 -3.31 34.20 -17.91
CA GLY A 246 -4.51 33.92 -17.13
C GLY A 246 -4.98 32.46 -17.22
N GLU A 247 -4.87 31.83 -18.39
CA GLU A 247 -5.28 30.44 -18.62
C GLU A 247 -4.33 29.44 -17.96
N LYS A 248 -3.01 29.61 -18.14
CA LYS A 248 -1.97 28.76 -17.54
C LYS A 248 -2.00 28.85 -16.01
N MET A 249 -2.21 30.05 -15.47
CA MET A 249 -2.33 30.24 -14.03
C MET A 249 -3.56 29.53 -13.48
N LYS A 250 -4.69 29.60 -14.19
CA LYS A 250 -5.92 28.89 -13.82
C LYS A 250 -5.71 27.38 -13.83
N ALA A 251 -5.14 26.85 -14.91
CA ALA A 251 -4.82 25.42 -15.02
C ALA A 251 -3.86 24.97 -13.91
N THR A 252 -2.86 25.78 -13.56
CA THR A 252 -1.92 25.49 -12.47
C THR A 252 -2.63 25.41 -11.12
N HIS A 253 -3.55 26.34 -10.83
CA HIS A 253 -4.35 26.33 -9.60
C HIS A 253 -5.26 25.10 -9.52
N GLU A 254 -5.90 24.72 -10.63
CA GLU A 254 -6.73 23.51 -10.70
C GLU A 254 -5.92 22.26 -10.38
N ARG A 255 -4.74 22.08 -11.01
CA ARG A 255 -3.88 20.91 -10.74
C ARG A 255 -3.30 20.89 -9.34
N LEU A 256 -2.94 22.03 -8.77
CA LEU A 256 -2.49 22.11 -7.38
C LEU A 256 -3.62 21.72 -6.42
N LYS A 257 -4.85 22.17 -6.68
CA LYS A 257 -6.02 21.78 -5.89
C LYS A 257 -6.31 20.28 -5.97
N ASP A 258 -6.23 19.70 -7.17
CA ASP A 258 -6.39 18.26 -7.37
C ASP A 258 -5.34 17.49 -6.55
N LEU A 259 -4.07 17.91 -6.59
CA LEU A 259 -3.00 17.32 -5.80
C LEU A 259 -3.21 17.49 -4.29
N GLU A 260 -3.68 18.66 -3.81
CA GLU A 260 -4.01 18.87 -2.40
C GLU A 260 -5.08 17.87 -1.92
N ASN A 261 -6.17 17.71 -2.68
CA ASN A 261 -7.24 16.77 -2.35
C ASN A 261 -6.73 15.31 -2.35
N ALA A 262 -5.93 14.95 -3.36
CA ALA A 262 -5.33 13.62 -3.46
C ALA A 262 -4.44 13.29 -2.26
N ILE A 263 -3.56 14.21 -1.88
CA ILE A 263 -2.66 14.03 -0.72
C ILE A 263 -3.45 13.96 0.58
N GLU A 264 -4.45 14.81 0.76
CA GLU A 264 -5.31 14.78 1.95
C GLU A 264 -6.08 13.46 2.06
N GLY A 265 -6.63 12.95 0.96
CA GLY A 265 -7.30 11.63 0.93
C GLY A 265 -6.36 10.49 1.34
N ILE A 266 -5.16 10.46 0.75
CA ILE A 266 -4.16 9.42 1.05
C ILE A 266 -3.65 9.55 2.49
N GLU A 267 -3.37 10.77 2.98
CA GLU A 267 -2.92 11.03 4.35
C GLU A 267 -3.94 10.54 5.38
N ASN A 268 -5.23 10.87 5.18
CA ASN A 268 -6.31 10.45 6.06
C ASN A 268 -6.47 8.93 6.09
N ALA A 269 -6.40 8.27 4.93
CA ALA A 269 -6.50 6.81 4.86
C ALA A 269 -5.26 6.11 5.46
N LEU A 270 -4.06 6.67 5.30
CA LEU A 270 -2.84 6.18 5.95
C LEU A 270 -2.90 6.27 7.47
N GLU A 271 -3.58 7.28 8.03
CA GLU A 271 -3.80 7.40 9.47
C GLU A 271 -4.60 6.21 10.03
N SER A 272 -5.66 5.80 9.33
CA SER A 272 -6.44 4.60 9.68
C SER A 272 -5.57 3.34 9.64
N ILE A 273 -4.80 3.15 8.57
CA ILE A 273 -3.91 2.00 8.43
C ILE A 273 -2.81 1.97 9.50
N PHE A 274 -2.24 3.13 9.85
CA PHE A 274 -1.24 3.22 10.91
C PHE A 274 -1.80 2.73 12.26
N ARG A 275 -3.06 3.07 12.57
CA ARG A 275 -3.75 2.59 13.78
C ARG A 275 -4.01 1.08 13.73
N CYS A 276 -4.45 0.56 12.58
CA CYS A 276 -4.64 -0.88 12.37
C CYS A 276 -3.34 -1.67 12.55
N LEU A 277 -2.22 -1.14 12.03
CA LEU A 277 -0.89 -1.72 12.18
C LEU A 277 -0.45 -1.79 13.64
N ILE A 278 -0.60 -0.69 14.39
CA ILE A 278 -0.31 -0.65 15.83
C ILE A 278 -1.16 -1.68 16.58
N LYS A 279 -2.47 -1.71 16.30
CA LYS A 279 -3.41 -2.62 16.96
C LYS A 279 -3.04 -4.08 16.70
N SER A 280 -2.86 -4.46 15.44
CA SER A 280 -2.51 -5.83 15.03
C SER A 280 -1.18 -6.27 15.64
N ARG A 281 -0.15 -5.41 15.59
CA ARG A 281 1.14 -5.67 16.23
C ARG A 281 1.01 -5.84 17.74
N SER A 282 0.26 -4.98 18.41
CA SER A 282 0.01 -5.10 19.85
C SER A 282 -0.70 -6.42 20.18
N SER A 283 -1.69 -6.82 19.39
CA SER A 283 -2.38 -8.11 19.57
C SER A 283 -1.41 -9.28 19.44
N LEU A 284 -0.56 -9.30 18.40
CA LEU A 284 0.47 -10.34 18.23
C LEU A 284 1.45 -10.40 19.40
N LEU A 285 1.96 -9.25 19.85
CA LEU A 285 2.87 -9.17 20.99
C LEU A 285 2.21 -9.63 22.30
N ASN A 286 0.94 -9.31 22.50
CA ASN A 286 0.19 -9.76 23.67
C ASN A 286 0.00 -11.28 23.67
N ILE A 287 -0.32 -11.88 22.52
CA ILE A 287 -0.52 -13.33 22.38
C ILE A 287 0.74 -14.12 22.75
N ILE A 288 1.92 -13.69 22.28
CA ILE A 288 3.18 -14.38 22.56
C ILE A 288 3.72 -14.13 23.98
N SER A 289 3.22 -13.10 24.64
CA SER A 289 3.62 -12.71 26.01
C SER A 289 2.76 -13.36 27.10
N GLN A 290 1.66 -14.02 26.72
CA GLN A 290 0.79 -14.81 27.62
C GLN A 290 1.42 -16.17 27.95
#